data_AF-A0A2T2R7P5-F1
#
_entry.id   AF-A0A2T2R7P5-F1
#
_cell.length_a   1.000
_cell.length_b   1.000
_cell.length_c   1.000
_cell.angle_alpha   90.00
_cell.angle_beta   90.00
_cell.angle_gamma   90.00
#
_symmetry.space_group_name_H-M   'P 1'
#
loop_
_entity.id
_entity.type
_entity.pdbx_description
1 polymer ?
#
loop_
_entity_poly.entity_id
_entity_poly.type
_entity_poly.pdbx_seq_one_letter_code
_entity_poly.pdbx_strand_id
1 'polypeptide(L)'
;MPKETQELLKLAACIGNIFNLKTLAIINNQSISAITDQLWPALKIGLVFDNFYDNVNYSENTSLLENYFYIFLHDRIQQAAYSLIPEVKRKETHLRIGKLLLENNSDSQQTESLFTIANQLNLGSDLLTDSQEQETLAKLNLEAGQKAKEANAYELANDYLELAHKCLLKFCWYTQYELTIQIYLETTESNYFNTNFDRAKQLAERGYLYANTNFEQAKFLKETIKINLAEGDFDSTLENGQQALEILGISLVNFPPETISASELVNLPVMTNSSIILAMEILNLIYAPACFAESAIALPFSTQCWIYLASMEILFSAHMLMPFMAILLPGNY
;
A
#
# COMPACT_ATOMS: atom_id res chain seq x y z
N MET A 1 22.26 -35.48 -14.39
CA MET A 1 22.22 -34.13 -14.97
C MET A 1 23.57 -33.45 -14.71
N PRO A 2 24.16 -32.68 -15.65
CA PRO A 2 25.41 -31.94 -15.42
C PRO A 2 25.31 -30.99 -14.23
N LYS A 3 26.45 -30.68 -13.59
CA LYS A 3 26.45 -29.81 -12.41
C LYS A 3 26.07 -28.38 -12.78
N GLU A 4 26.58 -27.87 -13.90
CA GLU A 4 26.27 -26.52 -14.38
C GLU A 4 24.77 -26.36 -14.63
N THR A 5 24.14 -27.32 -15.30
CA THR A 5 22.68 -27.34 -15.50
C THR A 5 21.91 -27.37 -14.18
N GLN A 6 22.35 -28.15 -13.19
CA GLN A 6 21.69 -28.21 -11.88
C GLN A 6 21.77 -26.87 -11.14
N GLU A 7 22.93 -26.20 -11.13
CA GLU A 7 23.07 -24.88 -10.52
C GLU A 7 22.22 -23.83 -11.23
N LEU A 8 22.11 -23.92 -12.55
CA LEU A 8 21.30 -23.01 -13.34
C LEU A 8 19.79 -23.18 -13.08
N LEU A 9 19.32 -24.43 -12.95
CA LEU A 9 17.92 -24.72 -12.57
C LEU A 9 17.59 -24.26 -11.15
N LYS A 10 18.56 -24.29 -10.22
CA LYS A 10 18.39 -23.73 -8.87
C LYS A 10 18.16 -22.22 -8.92
N LEU A 11 18.97 -21.49 -9.70
CA LEU A 11 18.79 -20.06 -9.90
C LEU A 11 17.44 -19.75 -10.56
N ALA A 12 17.10 -20.47 -11.62
CA ALA A 12 15.80 -20.33 -12.30
C ALA A 12 14.63 -20.59 -11.34
N ALA A 13 14.74 -21.57 -10.45
CA ALA A 13 13.72 -21.87 -9.46
C ALA A 13 13.52 -20.73 -8.44
N CYS A 14 14.55 -19.90 -8.19
CA CYS A 14 14.43 -18.68 -7.36
C CYS A 14 13.77 -17.52 -8.10
N ILE A 15 13.82 -17.49 -9.44
CA ILE A 15 13.13 -16.49 -10.26
C ILE A 15 11.63 -16.80 -10.30
N GLY A 16 11.27 -18.05 -10.57
CA GLY A 16 9.87 -18.49 -10.63
C GLY A 16 9.66 -19.68 -11.56
N ASN A 17 8.39 -20.07 -11.73
CA ASN A 17 8.02 -21.14 -12.66
C ASN A 17 8.31 -20.75 -14.12
N ILE A 18 8.05 -19.48 -14.45
CA ILE A 18 8.37 -18.85 -15.74
C ILE A 18 9.56 -17.92 -15.50
N PHE A 19 10.62 -18.05 -16.30
CA PHE A 19 11.82 -17.24 -16.13
C PHE A 19 12.40 -16.79 -17.47
N ASN A 20 12.90 -15.56 -17.48
CA ASN A 20 13.50 -14.94 -18.65
C ASN A 20 14.98 -15.32 -18.78
N LEU A 21 15.41 -15.67 -20.00
CA LEU A 21 16.79 -16.07 -20.29
C LEU A 21 17.81 -14.95 -20.02
N LYS A 22 17.47 -13.69 -20.35
CA LYS A 22 18.30 -12.51 -20.07
C LYS A 22 18.51 -12.32 -18.57
N THR A 23 17.44 -12.42 -17.77
CA THR A 23 17.53 -12.33 -16.31
C THR A 23 18.46 -13.40 -15.75
N LEU A 24 18.31 -14.65 -16.21
CA LEU A 24 19.16 -15.75 -15.77
C LEU A 24 20.63 -15.56 -16.18
N ALA A 25 20.89 -15.02 -17.38
CA ALA A 25 22.23 -14.68 -17.84
C ALA A 25 22.89 -13.57 -17.02
N ILE A 26 22.13 -12.52 -16.68
CA ILE A 26 22.59 -11.42 -15.82
C ILE A 26 22.91 -11.96 -14.42
N ILE A 27 22.03 -12.78 -13.81
CA ILE A 27 22.26 -13.36 -12.49
C ILE A 27 23.46 -14.29 -12.49
N ASN A 28 23.68 -15.08 -13.53
CA ASN A 28 24.83 -15.98 -13.58
C ASN A 28 26.12 -15.30 -14.07
N ASN A 29 26.07 -14.02 -14.45
CA ASN A 29 27.17 -13.26 -15.07
C ASN A 29 27.81 -14.00 -16.27
N GLN A 30 26.96 -14.52 -17.16
CA GLN A 30 27.37 -15.27 -18.35
C GLN A 30 26.64 -14.76 -19.58
N SER A 31 27.17 -15.08 -20.76
CA SER A 31 26.48 -14.77 -22.01
C SER A 31 25.22 -15.63 -22.16
N ILE A 32 24.24 -15.10 -22.88
CA ILE A 32 22.99 -15.80 -23.20
C ILE A 32 23.29 -17.16 -23.88
N SER A 33 24.23 -17.20 -24.83
CA SER A 33 24.66 -18.45 -25.48
C SER A 33 25.13 -19.50 -24.48
N ALA A 34 25.96 -19.12 -23.51
CA ALA A 34 26.48 -20.04 -22.51
C ALA A 34 25.36 -20.59 -21.59
N ILE A 35 24.36 -19.77 -21.27
CA ILE A 35 23.20 -20.18 -20.46
C ILE A 35 22.32 -21.16 -21.23
N THR A 36 22.07 -20.88 -22.51
CA THR A 36 21.34 -21.79 -23.41
C THR A 36 22.02 -23.15 -23.49
N ASP A 37 23.34 -23.18 -23.72
CA ASP A 37 24.09 -24.43 -23.80
C ASP A 37 24.02 -25.22 -22.48
N GLN A 38 24.04 -24.53 -21.34
CA GLN A 38 23.90 -25.14 -20.02
C GLN A 38 22.48 -25.60 -19.70
N LEU A 39 21.43 -24.97 -20.26
CA LEU A 39 20.03 -25.40 -20.11
C LEU A 39 19.67 -26.56 -21.04
N TRP A 40 20.37 -26.73 -22.17
CA TRP A 40 20.09 -27.76 -23.17
C TRP A 40 19.91 -29.18 -22.60
N PRO A 41 20.72 -29.65 -21.63
CA PRO A 41 20.51 -30.96 -21.01
C PRO A 41 19.17 -31.08 -20.28
N ALA A 42 18.63 -30.00 -19.71
CA ALA A 42 17.33 -29.98 -19.02
C ALA A 42 16.16 -29.96 -20.01
N LEU A 43 16.30 -29.23 -21.12
CA LEU A 43 15.34 -29.26 -22.24
C LEU A 43 15.21 -30.66 -22.84
N LYS A 44 16.36 -31.31 -23.11
CA LYS A 44 16.42 -32.64 -23.73
C LYS A 44 15.67 -33.73 -22.94
N ILE A 45 15.60 -33.60 -21.62
CA ILE A 45 14.91 -34.57 -20.74
C ILE A 45 13.55 -34.06 -20.25
N GLY A 46 13.07 -32.93 -20.78
CA GLY A 46 11.73 -32.39 -20.51
C GLY A 46 11.54 -31.80 -19.12
N LEU A 47 12.59 -31.26 -18.49
CA LEU A 47 12.44 -30.57 -17.21
C LEU A 47 11.97 -29.11 -17.35
N VAL A 48 12.36 -28.49 -18.47
CA VAL A 48 12.07 -27.10 -18.81
C VAL A 48 11.71 -27.05 -20.29
N PHE A 49 10.79 -26.17 -20.65
CA PHE A 49 10.37 -25.91 -22.03
C PHE A 49 10.61 -24.45 -22.37
N ASP A 50 10.94 -24.16 -23.62
CA ASP A 50 10.87 -22.80 -24.15
C ASP A 50 9.44 -22.49 -24.66
N ASN A 51 9.10 -21.21 -24.74
CA ASN A 51 7.82 -20.75 -25.28
C ASN A 51 7.77 -20.71 -26.82
N PHE A 52 8.86 -21.07 -27.52
CA PHE A 52 9.00 -20.90 -28.97
C PHE A 52 9.70 -22.11 -29.59
N TYR A 53 9.04 -23.26 -29.55
CA TYR A 53 9.58 -24.49 -30.13
C TYR A 53 9.64 -24.49 -31.68
N ASP A 54 9.14 -23.45 -32.37
CA ASP A 54 8.97 -23.51 -33.83
C ASP A 54 9.71 -22.50 -34.71
N ASN A 55 10.28 -21.37 -34.24
CA ASN A 55 10.93 -20.43 -35.18
C ASN A 55 11.89 -19.42 -34.54
N VAL A 56 13.16 -19.74 -34.27
CA VAL A 56 14.23 -18.71 -34.27
C VAL A 56 15.60 -19.33 -34.62
N ASN A 57 16.13 -18.98 -35.80
CA ASN A 57 17.58 -18.98 -36.03
C ASN A 57 18.21 -17.99 -35.04
N TYR A 58 19.19 -18.43 -34.23
CA TYR A 58 20.01 -17.58 -33.36
C TYR A 58 20.64 -16.44 -34.17
N SER A 59 19.88 -15.37 -34.38
CA SER A 59 20.34 -14.12 -34.98
C SER A 59 20.56 -13.15 -33.85
N GLU A 60 21.67 -12.41 -33.92
CA GLU A 60 22.20 -11.50 -32.90
C GLU A 60 21.33 -10.24 -32.66
N ASN A 61 20.01 -10.32 -32.82
CA ASN A 61 19.09 -9.24 -32.48
C ASN A 61 18.68 -9.34 -31.00
N THR A 62 19.34 -8.55 -30.16
CA THR A 62 19.14 -8.45 -28.71
C THR A 62 17.72 -8.08 -28.28
N SER A 63 16.94 -7.40 -29.13
CA SER A 63 15.56 -6.98 -28.83
C SER A 63 14.54 -8.13 -28.82
N LEU A 64 14.81 -9.26 -29.49
CA LEU A 64 13.92 -10.43 -29.46
C LEU A 64 14.16 -11.34 -28.25
N LEU A 65 15.34 -11.23 -27.62
CA LEU A 65 15.73 -12.05 -26.46
C LEU A 65 15.04 -11.61 -25.16
N GLU A 66 14.50 -10.38 -25.13
CA GLU A 66 13.71 -9.89 -23.99
C GLU A 66 12.39 -10.66 -23.83
N ASN A 67 11.89 -11.30 -24.91
CA ASN A 67 10.67 -12.09 -24.89
C ASN A 67 10.93 -13.62 -24.85
N TYR A 68 12.17 -14.04 -24.58
CA TYR A 68 12.51 -15.47 -24.53
C TYR A 68 12.37 -16.01 -23.10
N PHE A 69 11.28 -16.74 -22.87
CA PHE A 69 10.94 -17.33 -21.59
C PHE A 69 11.06 -18.84 -21.62
N TYR A 70 11.49 -19.37 -20.48
CA TYR A 70 11.47 -20.79 -20.17
C TYR A 70 10.48 -21.05 -19.04
N ILE A 71 9.89 -22.24 -19.04
CA ILE A 71 8.92 -22.68 -18.04
C ILE A 71 9.33 -24.05 -17.52
N PHE A 72 9.32 -24.25 -16.21
CA PHE A 72 9.44 -25.61 -15.67
C PHE A 72 8.22 -26.43 -16.09
N LEU A 73 8.43 -27.66 -16.57
CA LEU A 73 7.32 -28.49 -17.04
C LEU A 73 6.25 -28.70 -15.95
N HIS A 74 6.71 -28.79 -14.69
CA HIS A 74 5.86 -28.97 -13.52
C HIS A 74 6.40 -28.20 -12.33
N ASP A 75 5.51 -27.65 -11.51
CA ASP A 75 5.84 -26.98 -10.25
C ASP A 75 6.71 -27.85 -9.34
N ARG A 76 6.52 -29.18 -9.35
CA ARG A 76 7.34 -30.11 -8.55
C ARG A 76 8.81 -30.09 -8.94
N ILE A 77 9.13 -29.82 -10.21
CA ILE A 77 10.51 -29.73 -10.68
C ILE A 77 11.14 -28.44 -10.17
N GLN A 78 10.43 -27.32 -10.26
CA GLN A 78 10.86 -26.05 -9.68
C GLN A 78 11.09 -26.21 -8.17
N GLN A 79 10.12 -26.79 -7.45
CA GLN A 79 10.21 -27.02 -6.00
C GLN A 79 11.38 -27.94 -5.63
N ALA A 80 11.63 -28.99 -6.41
CA ALA A 80 12.77 -29.88 -6.19
C ALA A 80 14.09 -29.13 -6.38
N ALA A 81 14.23 -28.37 -7.48
CA ALA A 81 15.40 -27.55 -7.73
C ALA A 81 15.63 -26.50 -6.62
N TYR A 82 14.58 -25.79 -6.22
CA TYR A 82 14.62 -24.81 -5.12
C TYR A 82 15.03 -25.47 -3.79
N SER A 83 14.50 -26.66 -3.50
CA SER A 83 14.78 -27.39 -2.26
C SER A 83 16.23 -27.84 -2.13
N LEU A 84 16.96 -27.99 -3.23
CA LEU A 84 18.39 -28.35 -3.23
C LEU A 84 19.31 -27.21 -2.80
N ILE A 85 18.80 -25.98 -2.69
CA ILE A 85 19.58 -24.81 -2.28
C ILE A 85 19.54 -24.73 -0.74
N PRO A 86 20.69 -24.59 -0.04
CA PRO A 86 20.69 -24.29 1.38
C PRO A 86 19.99 -22.95 1.67
N GLU A 87 19.26 -22.85 2.78
CA GLU A 87 18.44 -21.66 3.11
C GLU A 87 19.21 -20.35 3.02
N VAL A 88 20.41 -20.27 3.61
CA VAL A 88 21.28 -19.08 3.58
C VAL A 88 21.59 -18.67 2.12
N LYS A 89 21.93 -19.65 1.28
CA LYS A 89 22.21 -19.40 -0.15
C LYS A 89 20.96 -18.98 -0.93
N ARG A 90 19.76 -19.43 -0.53
CA ARG A 90 18.50 -18.96 -1.13
C ARG A 90 18.32 -17.47 -0.85
N LYS A 91 18.48 -17.05 0.40
CA LYS A 91 18.37 -15.64 0.80
C LYS A 91 19.36 -14.76 0.04
N GLU A 92 20.63 -15.17 -0.04
CA GLU A 92 21.66 -14.48 -0.82
C GLU A 92 21.29 -14.37 -2.31
N THR A 93 20.76 -15.47 -2.88
CA THR A 93 20.34 -15.53 -4.29
C THR A 93 19.17 -14.58 -4.54
N HIS A 94 18.14 -14.61 -3.69
CA HIS A 94 16.98 -13.73 -3.80
C HIS A 94 17.36 -12.24 -3.70
N LEU A 95 18.24 -11.86 -2.75
CA LEU A 95 18.78 -10.50 -2.71
C LEU A 95 19.49 -10.12 -4.01
N ARG A 96 20.35 -11.00 -4.52
CA ARG A 96 21.08 -10.75 -5.77
C ARG A 96 20.13 -10.55 -6.94
N ILE A 97 19.10 -11.39 -7.05
CA ILE A 97 18.06 -11.26 -8.09
C ILE A 97 17.35 -9.92 -7.94
N GLY A 98 16.85 -9.60 -6.75
CA GLY A 98 16.13 -8.36 -6.48
C GLY A 98 16.95 -7.10 -6.81
N LYS A 99 18.23 -7.06 -6.41
CA LYS A 99 19.14 -5.95 -6.71
C LYS A 99 19.39 -5.80 -8.21
N LEU A 100 19.63 -6.91 -8.92
CA LEU A 100 19.82 -6.88 -10.37
C LEU A 100 18.55 -6.44 -11.10
N LEU A 101 17.37 -6.87 -10.65
CA LEU A 101 16.11 -6.40 -11.22
C LEU A 101 15.92 -4.91 -10.97
N LEU A 102 16.25 -4.42 -9.78
CA LEU A 102 16.17 -3.00 -9.44
C LEU A 102 17.11 -2.14 -10.31
N GLU A 103 18.36 -2.57 -10.52
CA GLU A 103 19.34 -1.85 -11.35
C GLU A 103 18.97 -1.80 -12.84
N ASN A 104 18.32 -2.86 -13.35
CA ASN A 104 17.99 -2.99 -14.77
C ASN A 104 16.58 -2.46 -15.13
N ASN A 105 15.76 -2.10 -14.15
CA ASN A 105 14.48 -1.45 -14.40
C ASN A 105 14.67 0.06 -14.49
N SER A 106 14.87 0.57 -15.71
CA SER A 106 14.94 2.00 -15.99
C SER A 106 13.59 2.73 -15.95
N ASP A 107 12.47 2.00 -16.00
CA ASP A 107 11.11 2.53 -15.90
C ASP A 107 10.35 1.87 -14.75
N SER A 108 10.34 2.52 -13.59
CA SER A 108 9.60 2.12 -12.37
C SER A 108 8.07 2.16 -12.51
N GLN A 109 7.53 2.26 -13.74
CA GLN A 109 6.09 2.50 -13.97
C GLN A 109 5.25 1.24 -14.12
N GLN A 110 5.84 0.04 -14.16
CA GLN A 110 5.07 -1.21 -14.22
C GLN A 110 4.89 -1.82 -12.82
N THR A 111 3.66 -1.76 -12.30
CA THR A 111 3.25 -2.36 -11.00
C THR A 111 3.67 -3.82 -10.84
N GLU A 112 3.67 -4.60 -11.93
CA GLU A 112 4.07 -6.01 -11.91
C GLU A 112 5.59 -6.19 -11.67
N SER A 113 6.39 -5.23 -12.14
CA SER A 113 7.84 -5.18 -11.84
C SER A 113 8.08 -4.83 -10.38
N LEU A 114 7.32 -3.89 -9.81
CA LEU A 114 7.41 -3.49 -8.41
C LEU A 114 7.24 -4.67 -7.45
N PHE A 115 6.13 -5.42 -7.57
CA PHE A 115 5.89 -6.58 -6.70
C PHE A 115 6.96 -7.66 -6.85
N THR A 116 7.41 -7.90 -8.09
CA THR A 116 8.47 -8.89 -8.36
C THR A 116 9.77 -8.51 -7.67
N ILE A 117 10.20 -7.24 -7.79
CA ILE A 117 11.43 -6.73 -7.15
C ILE A 117 11.29 -6.79 -5.63
N ALA A 118 10.20 -6.25 -5.08
CA ALA A 118 9.95 -6.22 -3.64
C ALA A 118 9.99 -7.64 -3.04
N ASN A 119 9.29 -8.60 -3.66
CA ASN A 119 9.28 -9.99 -3.20
C ASN A 119 10.67 -10.63 -3.19
N GLN A 120 11.46 -10.43 -4.25
CA GLN A 120 12.82 -10.96 -4.32
C GLN A 120 13.70 -10.37 -3.21
N LEU A 121 13.63 -9.06 -2.98
CA LEU A 121 14.40 -8.42 -1.91
C LEU A 121 13.93 -8.83 -0.51
N ASN A 122 12.61 -8.96 -0.30
CA ASN A 122 12.02 -9.35 0.98
C ASN A 122 12.48 -10.74 1.41
N LEU A 123 12.56 -11.70 0.48
CA LEU A 123 13.00 -13.07 0.75
C LEU A 123 14.43 -13.19 1.30
N GLY A 124 15.26 -12.16 1.12
CA GLY A 124 16.61 -12.12 1.67
C GLY A 124 16.88 -10.90 2.56
N SER A 125 15.85 -10.17 2.97
CA SER A 125 15.94 -8.91 3.74
C SER A 125 16.73 -9.05 5.05
N ASP A 126 16.68 -10.21 5.70
CA ASP A 126 17.47 -10.52 6.92
C ASP A 126 18.99 -10.36 6.74
N LEU A 127 19.49 -10.44 5.50
CA LEU A 127 20.92 -10.31 5.19
C LEU A 127 21.33 -8.87 4.87
N LEU A 128 20.38 -7.93 4.80
CA LEU A 128 20.68 -6.52 4.53
C LEU A 128 21.28 -5.86 5.77
N THR A 129 22.53 -5.43 5.64
CA THR A 129 23.26 -4.69 6.69
C THR A 129 23.46 -3.22 6.36
N ASP A 130 23.33 -2.85 5.08
CA ASP A 130 23.50 -1.47 4.62
C ASP A 130 22.20 -0.69 4.82
N SER A 131 22.29 0.50 5.44
CA SER A 131 21.14 1.33 5.75
C SER A 131 20.44 1.89 4.51
N GLN A 132 21.19 2.15 3.43
CA GLN A 132 20.63 2.67 2.18
C GLN A 132 19.86 1.56 1.44
N GLU A 133 20.34 0.33 1.48
CA GLU A 133 19.63 -0.82 0.93
C GLU A 133 18.34 -1.13 1.72
N GLN A 134 18.39 -1.05 3.05
CA GLN A 134 17.20 -1.20 3.91
C GLN A 134 16.16 -0.11 3.61
N GLU A 135 16.58 1.14 3.47
CA GLU A 135 15.68 2.25 3.11
C GLU A 135 15.06 2.06 1.72
N THR A 136 15.86 1.61 0.76
CA THR A 136 15.38 1.30 -0.59
C THR A 136 14.30 0.22 -0.56
N LEU A 137 14.50 -0.85 0.20
CA LEU A 137 13.49 -1.91 0.37
C LEU A 137 12.24 -1.40 1.11
N ALA A 138 12.41 -0.56 2.14
CA ALA A 138 11.29 0.07 2.83
C ALA A 138 10.40 0.89 1.87
N LYS A 139 11.01 1.66 0.96
CA LYS A 139 10.29 2.43 -0.06
C LYS A 139 9.55 1.54 -1.06
N LEU A 140 10.20 0.49 -1.56
CA LEU A 140 9.56 -0.48 -2.47
C LEU A 140 8.35 -1.15 -1.82
N ASN A 141 8.48 -1.54 -0.55
CA ASN A 141 7.39 -2.15 0.20
C ASN A 141 6.26 -1.17 0.50
N LEU A 142 6.57 0.09 0.80
CA LEU A 142 5.56 1.15 0.95
C LEU A 142 4.74 1.30 -0.34
N GLU A 143 5.42 1.44 -1.48
CA GLU A 143 4.77 1.59 -2.78
C GLU A 143 3.94 0.35 -3.16
N ALA A 144 4.47 -0.85 -2.93
CA ALA A 144 3.76 -2.11 -3.15
C ALA A 144 2.50 -2.20 -2.26
N GLY A 145 2.61 -1.79 -1.00
CA GLY A 145 1.50 -1.70 -0.06
C GLY A 145 0.41 -0.73 -0.55
N GLN A 146 0.80 0.46 -0.99
CA GLN A 146 -0.12 1.46 -1.54
C GLN A 146 -0.84 0.95 -2.79
N LYS A 147 -0.11 0.31 -3.72
CA LYS A 147 -0.70 -0.32 -4.91
C LYS A 147 -1.68 -1.44 -4.57
N ALA A 148 -1.36 -2.26 -3.57
CA ALA A 148 -2.27 -3.30 -3.10
C ALA A 148 -3.54 -2.70 -2.45
N LYS A 149 -3.42 -1.60 -1.69
CA LYS A 149 -4.58 -0.87 -1.14
C LYS A 149 -5.46 -0.26 -2.23
N GLU A 150 -4.86 0.36 -3.25
CA GLU A 150 -5.59 0.89 -4.43
C GLU A 150 -6.42 -0.21 -5.12
N ALA A 151 -5.93 -1.45 -5.09
CA ALA A 151 -6.63 -2.63 -5.62
C ALA A 151 -7.59 -3.31 -4.61
N ASN A 152 -7.80 -2.72 -3.43
CA ASN A 152 -8.57 -3.29 -2.30
C ASN A 152 -8.05 -4.65 -1.80
N ALA A 153 -6.79 -4.98 -2.06
CA ALA A 153 -6.11 -6.18 -1.55
C ALA A 153 -5.48 -5.89 -0.18
N TYR A 154 -6.31 -5.63 0.83
CA TYR A 154 -5.85 -5.13 2.12
C TYR A 154 -4.94 -6.10 2.89
N GLU A 155 -5.12 -7.41 2.76
CA GLU A 155 -4.24 -8.42 3.38
C GLU A 155 -2.83 -8.32 2.77
N LEU A 156 -2.74 -8.34 1.44
CA LEU A 156 -1.47 -8.18 0.70
C LEU A 156 -0.82 -6.82 0.98
N ALA A 157 -1.61 -5.76 1.09
CA ALA A 157 -1.10 -4.44 1.48
C ALA A 157 -0.44 -4.49 2.86
N ASN A 158 -1.09 -5.13 3.83
CA ASN A 158 -0.58 -5.24 5.18
C ASN A 158 0.74 -6.03 5.22
N ASP A 159 0.85 -7.10 4.44
CA ASP A 159 2.08 -7.89 4.32
C ASP A 159 3.27 -7.04 3.87
N TYR A 160 3.11 -6.24 2.81
CA TYR A 160 4.17 -5.34 2.36
C TYR A 160 4.43 -4.21 3.36
N LEU A 161 3.41 -3.61 3.94
CA LEU A 161 3.55 -2.48 4.87
C LEU A 161 4.24 -2.88 6.19
N GLU A 162 3.96 -4.07 6.72
CA GLU A 162 4.68 -4.60 7.88
C GLU A 162 6.15 -4.93 7.54
N LEU A 163 6.45 -5.35 6.31
CA LEU A 163 7.82 -5.49 5.83
C LEU A 163 8.52 -4.13 5.68
N ALA A 164 7.80 -3.10 5.19
CA ALA A 164 8.31 -1.73 5.15
C ALA A 164 8.66 -1.22 6.56
N HIS A 165 7.77 -1.46 7.53
CA HIS A 165 7.97 -1.11 8.94
C HIS A 165 9.21 -1.79 9.53
N LYS A 166 9.42 -3.09 9.25
CA LYS A 166 10.61 -3.84 9.69
C LYS A 166 11.92 -3.32 9.09
N CYS A 167 11.87 -2.69 7.92
CA CYS A 167 13.03 -2.12 7.25
C CYS A 167 13.41 -0.73 7.77
N LEU A 168 12.57 -0.10 8.61
CA LEU A 168 12.88 1.21 9.19
C LEU A 168 14.07 1.13 10.15
N LEU A 169 14.95 2.14 10.07
CA LEU A 169 16.11 2.21 10.94
C LEU A 169 15.73 2.57 12.39
N LYS A 170 16.65 2.30 13.32
CA LYS A 170 16.46 2.56 14.76
C LYS A 170 16.04 4.01 15.08
N PHE A 171 16.54 4.99 14.33
CA PHE A 171 16.23 6.42 14.49
C PHE A 171 15.43 6.98 13.31
N CYS A 172 14.60 6.15 12.69
CA CYS A 172 13.83 6.45 11.47
C CYS A 172 13.02 7.76 11.55
N TRP A 173 12.44 8.10 12.70
CA TRP A 173 11.73 9.38 12.89
C TRP A 173 12.61 10.63 12.68
N TYR A 174 13.94 10.51 12.82
CA TYR A 174 14.88 11.61 12.60
C TYR A 174 15.62 11.50 11.27
N THR A 175 16.00 10.27 10.87
CA THR A 175 16.82 10.05 9.67
C THR A 175 15.99 9.81 8.41
N GLN A 176 14.74 9.38 8.56
CA GLN A 176 13.85 8.88 7.50
C GLN A 176 12.40 9.37 7.73
N TYR A 177 12.23 10.60 8.24
CA TYR A 177 10.95 11.10 8.74
C TYR A 177 9.79 10.90 7.74
N GLU A 178 9.94 11.40 6.51
CA GLU A 178 8.91 11.33 5.46
C GLU A 178 8.49 9.88 5.13
N LEU A 179 9.46 8.97 5.04
CA LEU A 179 9.20 7.56 4.80
C LEU A 179 8.50 6.93 6.00
N THR A 180 8.92 7.29 7.21
CA THR A 180 8.42 6.73 8.46
C THR A 180 6.97 7.12 8.68
N ILE A 181 6.64 8.41 8.59
CA ILE A 181 5.28 8.90 8.82
C ILE A 181 4.29 8.28 7.83
N GLN A 182 4.70 8.11 6.55
CA GLN A 182 3.89 7.45 5.53
C GLN A 182 3.69 5.97 5.83
N ILE A 183 4.75 5.22 6.16
CA ILE A 183 4.62 3.81 6.54
C ILE A 183 3.67 3.65 7.72
N TYR A 184 3.81 4.47 8.77
CA TYR A 184 2.93 4.38 9.93
C TYR A 184 1.47 4.64 9.58
N LEU A 185 1.19 5.66 8.77
CA LEU A 185 -0.17 5.99 8.36
C LEU A 185 -0.78 4.87 7.49
N GLU A 186 -0.06 4.44 6.45
CA GLU A 186 -0.53 3.41 5.52
C GLU A 186 -0.75 2.07 6.24
N THR A 187 0.16 1.70 7.15
CA THR A 187 0.06 0.46 7.95
C THR A 187 -1.10 0.53 8.94
N THR A 188 -1.36 1.71 9.52
CA THR A 188 -2.53 1.94 10.39
C THR A 188 -3.83 1.69 9.62
N GLU A 189 -3.98 2.36 8.48
CA GLU A 189 -5.16 2.22 7.62
C GLU A 189 -5.37 0.77 7.15
N SER A 190 -4.29 0.09 6.73
CA SER A 190 -4.36 -1.29 6.28
C SER A 190 -4.75 -2.25 7.41
N ASN A 191 -4.23 -2.06 8.63
CA ASN A 191 -4.64 -2.86 9.79
C ASN A 191 -6.10 -2.59 10.17
N TYR A 192 -6.59 -1.35 10.06
CA TYR A 192 -8.01 -1.03 10.26
C TYR A 192 -8.91 -1.82 9.29
N PHE A 193 -8.60 -1.82 7.99
CA PHE A 193 -9.39 -2.58 7.00
C PHE A 193 -9.34 -4.10 7.22
N ASN A 194 -8.25 -4.62 7.78
CA ASN A 194 -8.13 -6.02 8.17
C ASN A 194 -8.68 -6.31 9.57
N THR A 195 -9.34 -5.35 10.23
CA THR A 195 -9.90 -5.47 11.60
C THR A 195 -8.86 -5.76 12.70
N ASN A 196 -7.57 -5.52 12.41
CA ASN A 196 -6.46 -5.63 13.36
C ASN A 196 -6.38 -4.37 14.24
N PHE A 197 -7.46 -4.06 14.96
CA PHE A 197 -7.64 -2.78 15.66
C PHE A 197 -6.56 -2.49 16.72
N ASP A 198 -6.12 -3.51 17.48
CA ASP A 198 -5.05 -3.34 18.47
C ASP A 198 -3.75 -2.84 17.83
N ARG A 199 -3.36 -3.41 16.69
CA ARG A 199 -2.17 -3.01 15.95
C ARG A 199 -2.35 -1.63 15.32
N ALA A 200 -3.51 -1.37 14.74
CA ALA A 200 -3.84 -0.07 14.16
C ALA A 200 -3.76 1.06 15.21
N LYS A 201 -4.34 0.86 16.40
CA LYS A 201 -4.25 1.83 17.51
C LYS A 201 -2.83 2.11 17.93
N GLN A 202 -2.02 1.07 18.16
CA GLN A 202 -0.61 1.24 18.55
C GLN A 202 0.19 2.03 17.51
N LEU A 203 -0.07 1.79 16.22
CA LEU A 203 0.57 2.53 15.13
C LEU A 203 0.07 3.97 15.07
N ALA A 204 -1.25 4.19 15.21
CA ALA A 204 -1.85 5.52 15.20
C ALA A 204 -1.36 6.39 16.34
N GLU A 205 -1.35 5.88 17.57
CA GLU A 205 -0.84 6.58 18.76
C GLU A 205 0.64 6.97 18.59
N ARG A 206 1.45 6.05 18.08
CA ARG A 206 2.86 6.31 17.85
C ARG A 206 3.07 7.32 16.72
N GLY A 207 2.33 7.19 15.63
CA GLY A 207 2.36 8.15 14.53
C GLY A 207 1.97 9.55 14.97
N TYR A 208 0.90 9.67 15.76
CA TYR A 208 0.44 10.92 16.36
C TYR A 208 1.53 11.59 17.22
N LEU A 209 2.21 10.82 18.06
CA LEU A 209 3.25 11.33 18.96
C LEU A 209 4.47 11.90 18.23
N TYR A 210 4.85 11.30 17.10
CA TYR A 210 6.05 11.70 16.34
C TYR A 210 5.76 12.59 15.13
N ALA A 211 4.49 12.83 14.79
CA ALA A 211 4.09 13.75 13.75
C ALA A 211 4.59 15.18 14.04
N ASN A 212 5.19 15.83 13.04
CA ASN A 212 5.77 17.16 13.17
C ASN A 212 4.75 18.28 12.93
N THR A 213 3.62 17.97 12.31
CA THR A 213 2.57 18.96 11.98
C THR A 213 1.20 18.56 12.52
N ASN A 214 0.38 19.55 12.83
CA ASN A 214 -1.01 19.33 13.21
C ASN A 214 -1.80 18.58 12.13
N PHE A 215 -1.45 18.79 10.84
CA PHE A 215 -2.10 18.10 9.73
C PHE A 215 -1.82 16.59 9.77
N GLU A 216 -0.58 16.19 10.02
CA GLU A 216 -0.21 14.77 10.17
C GLU A 216 -0.83 14.16 11.43
N GLN A 217 -0.81 14.89 12.56
CA GLN A 217 -1.50 14.47 13.79
C GLN A 217 -3.00 14.22 13.55
N ALA A 218 -3.67 15.11 12.82
CA ALA A 218 -5.08 14.97 12.49
C ALA A 218 -5.36 13.74 11.62
N LYS A 219 -4.43 13.34 10.75
CA LYS A 219 -4.57 12.09 9.97
C LYS A 219 -4.58 10.87 10.89
N PHE A 220 -3.69 10.81 11.88
CA PHE A 220 -3.70 9.70 12.85
C PHE A 220 -4.94 9.72 13.74
N LEU A 221 -5.39 10.89 14.19
CA LEU A 221 -6.66 11.01 14.93
C LEU A 221 -7.85 10.54 14.09
N LYS A 222 -7.89 10.87 12.79
CA LYS A 222 -8.92 10.35 11.86
C LYS A 222 -8.94 8.83 11.84
N GLU A 223 -7.79 8.16 11.80
CA GLU A 223 -7.75 6.70 11.86
C GLU A 223 -8.19 6.17 13.22
N THR A 224 -7.79 6.80 14.33
CA THR A 224 -8.29 6.46 15.67
C THR A 224 -9.82 6.60 15.78
N ILE A 225 -10.39 7.67 15.23
CA ILE A 225 -11.85 7.90 15.17
C ILE A 225 -12.55 6.75 14.44
N LYS A 226 -12.03 6.32 13.28
CA LYS A 226 -12.59 5.17 12.54
C LYS A 226 -12.55 3.88 13.35
N ILE A 227 -11.46 3.64 14.08
CA ILE A 227 -11.33 2.44 14.92
C ILE A 227 -12.35 2.49 16.07
N ASN A 228 -12.45 3.61 16.78
CA ASN A 228 -13.42 3.78 17.87
C ASN A 228 -14.86 3.61 17.38
N LEU A 229 -15.18 4.13 16.19
CA LEU A 229 -16.47 3.93 15.53
C LEU A 229 -16.76 2.44 15.28
N ALA A 230 -15.79 1.69 14.76
CA ALA A 230 -15.94 0.27 14.48
C ALA A 230 -16.15 -0.56 15.77
N GLU A 231 -15.59 -0.11 16.89
CA GLU A 231 -15.76 -0.72 18.21
C GLU A 231 -17.01 -0.24 18.96
N GLY A 232 -17.69 0.79 18.46
CA GLY A 232 -18.88 1.39 19.09
C GLY A 232 -18.57 2.33 20.26
N ASP A 233 -17.32 2.79 20.40
CA ASP A 233 -16.91 3.76 21.41
C ASP A 233 -17.20 5.19 20.91
N PHE A 234 -18.45 5.63 21.06
CA PHE A 234 -18.89 6.95 20.61
C PHE A 234 -18.31 8.10 21.43
N ASP A 235 -18.04 7.89 22.72
CA ASP A 235 -17.46 8.92 23.59
C ASP A 235 -16.05 9.27 23.11
N SER A 236 -15.18 8.26 22.96
CA SER A 236 -13.83 8.45 22.43
C SER A 236 -13.85 8.93 20.98
N THR A 237 -14.85 8.54 20.18
CA THR A 237 -15.03 9.04 18.81
C THR A 237 -15.24 10.56 18.80
N LEU A 238 -16.13 11.07 19.65
CA LEU A 238 -16.44 12.49 19.73
C LEU A 238 -15.28 13.30 20.30
N GLU A 239 -14.61 12.80 21.35
CA GLU A 239 -13.45 13.45 21.95
C GLU A 239 -12.31 13.58 20.94
N ASN A 240 -11.92 12.49 20.29
CA ASN A 240 -10.87 12.51 19.27
C ASN A 240 -11.26 13.35 18.05
N GLY A 241 -12.55 13.35 17.68
CA GLY A 241 -13.10 14.20 16.62
C GLY A 241 -12.94 15.69 16.91
N GLN A 242 -13.33 16.11 18.11
CA GLN A 242 -13.19 17.49 18.56
C GLN A 242 -11.72 17.90 18.63
N GLN A 243 -10.86 17.05 19.19
CA GLN A 243 -9.42 17.31 19.24
C GLN A 243 -8.83 17.48 17.84
N ALA A 244 -9.21 16.61 16.89
CA ALA A 244 -8.71 16.67 15.52
C ALA A 244 -9.14 17.96 14.80
N LEU A 245 -10.35 18.45 15.04
CA LEU A 245 -10.80 19.75 14.52
C LEU A 245 -10.06 20.92 15.15
N GLU A 246 -9.84 20.88 16.47
CA GLU A 246 -9.14 21.93 17.20
C GLU A 246 -7.70 22.10 16.71
N ILE A 247 -6.95 21.00 16.52
CA ILE A 247 -5.57 21.08 16.00
C ILE A 247 -5.52 21.56 14.54
N LEU A 248 -6.59 21.34 13.77
CA LEU A 248 -6.76 21.88 12.42
C LEU A 248 -7.25 23.35 12.42
N GLY A 249 -7.48 23.94 13.60
CA GLY A 249 -7.91 25.33 13.77
C GLY A 249 -9.41 25.56 13.55
N ILE A 250 -10.23 24.51 13.66
CA ILE A 250 -11.68 24.57 13.44
C ILE A 250 -12.40 24.42 14.77
N SER A 251 -13.12 25.47 15.16
CA SER A 251 -13.99 25.48 16.34
C SER A 251 -15.43 25.21 15.94
N LEU A 252 -16.07 24.25 16.59
CA LEU A 252 -17.50 24.01 16.46
C LEU A 252 -18.29 25.11 17.18
N VAL A 253 -19.28 25.68 16.50
CA VAL A 253 -20.17 26.71 17.06
C VAL A 253 -21.57 26.14 17.26
N ASN A 254 -22.23 26.55 18.35
CA ASN A 254 -23.53 26.01 18.73
C ASN A 254 -24.69 26.41 17.81
N PHE A 255 -24.48 27.44 16.99
CA PHE A 255 -25.49 27.97 16.09
C PHE A 255 -24.83 28.36 14.76
N PRO A 256 -25.54 28.17 13.63
CA PRO A 256 -25.05 28.62 12.34
C PRO A 256 -24.96 30.15 12.34
N PRO A 257 -23.96 30.76 11.68
CA PRO A 257 -23.87 32.20 11.56
C PRO A 257 -25.15 32.80 10.95
N GLU A 258 -25.64 33.91 11.50
CA GLU A 258 -26.95 34.52 11.16
C GLU A 258 -27.10 34.97 9.69
N THR A 259 -26.04 34.90 8.88
CA THR A 259 -25.91 35.60 7.59
C THR A 259 -25.49 34.73 6.40
N ILE A 260 -25.61 33.41 6.47
CA ILE A 260 -25.24 32.56 5.32
C ILE A 260 -26.44 32.40 4.37
N SER A 261 -26.38 33.05 3.20
CA SER A 261 -27.38 32.86 2.15
C SER A 261 -27.15 31.54 1.41
N ALA A 262 -28.20 30.72 1.26
CA ALA A 262 -28.13 29.47 0.50
C ALA A 262 -27.65 29.67 -0.95
N SER A 263 -27.94 30.82 -1.56
CA SER A 263 -27.49 31.15 -2.92
C SER A 263 -25.98 31.43 -3.02
N GLU A 264 -25.32 31.81 -1.92
CA GLU A 264 -23.87 32.05 -1.88
C GLU A 264 -23.11 30.72 -1.75
N LEU A 265 -23.70 29.73 -1.07
CA LEU A 265 -23.11 28.41 -0.88
C LEU A 265 -22.98 27.61 -2.18
N VAL A 266 -23.98 27.70 -3.06
CA VAL A 266 -24.01 26.96 -4.35
C VAL A 266 -22.90 27.42 -5.30
N ASN A 267 -22.43 28.66 -5.15
CA ASN A 267 -21.41 29.26 -6.03
C ASN A 267 -19.99 29.19 -5.45
N LEU A 268 -19.79 28.47 -4.33
CA LEU A 268 -18.47 28.30 -3.76
C LEU A 268 -17.57 27.48 -4.69
N PRO A 269 -16.28 27.83 -4.82
CA PRO A 269 -15.33 27.02 -5.58
C PRO A 269 -15.10 25.67 -4.89
N VAL A 270 -14.66 24.68 -5.67
CA VAL A 270 -14.25 23.38 -5.15
C VAL A 270 -13.18 23.58 -4.06
N MET A 271 -13.38 22.93 -2.91
CA MET A 271 -12.43 22.96 -1.80
C MET A 271 -11.14 22.24 -2.20
N THR A 272 -10.01 22.96 -2.21
CA THR A 272 -8.68 22.41 -2.54
C THR A 272 -7.73 22.35 -1.35
N ASN A 273 -8.06 23.00 -0.24
CA ASN A 273 -7.22 23.01 0.96
C ASN A 273 -7.30 21.66 1.68
N SER A 274 -6.19 20.93 1.73
CA SER A 274 -6.12 19.59 2.32
C SER A 274 -6.49 19.55 3.81
N SER A 275 -6.16 20.58 4.59
CA SER A 275 -6.55 20.65 6.01
C SER A 275 -8.06 20.78 6.18
N ILE A 276 -8.72 21.55 5.32
CA ILE A 276 -10.18 21.71 5.35
C ILE A 276 -10.86 20.42 4.85
N ILE A 277 -10.32 19.78 3.82
CA ILE A 277 -10.82 18.48 3.35
C ILE A 277 -10.75 17.44 4.47
N LEU A 278 -9.60 17.33 5.15
CA LEU A 278 -9.43 16.41 6.27
C LEU A 278 -10.40 16.70 7.42
N ALA A 279 -10.61 17.98 7.74
CA ALA A 279 -11.60 18.36 8.74
C ALA A 279 -13.02 17.96 8.35
N MET A 280 -13.40 18.12 7.08
CA MET A 280 -14.71 17.68 6.57
C MET A 280 -14.87 16.16 6.68
N GLU A 281 -13.83 15.38 6.38
CA GLU A 281 -13.84 13.93 6.56
C GLU A 281 -14.06 13.56 8.04
N ILE A 282 -13.36 14.24 8.96
CA ILE A 282 -13.53 14.05 10.41
C ILE A 282 -14.95 14.40 10.85
N LEU A 283 -15.49 15.55 10.42
CA LEU A 283 -16.85 15.97 10.72
C LEU A 283 -17.87 14.92 10.27
N ASN A 284 -17.67 14.34 9.08
CA ASN A 284 -18.55 13.30 8.55
C ASN A 284 -18.51 12.01 9.39
N LEU A 285 -17.33 11.63 9.89
CA LEU A 285 -17.19 10.46 10.77
C LEU A 285 -17.91 10.63 12.11
N ILE A 286 -17.86 11.83 12.69
CA ILE A 286 -18.39 12.09 14.03
C ILE A 286 -19.84 12.60 14.05
N TYR A 287 -20.41 12.94 12.89
CA TYR A 287 -21.78 13.43 12.76
C TYR A 287 -22.82 12.45 13.34
N ALA A 288 -22.82 11.20 12.87
CA ALA A 288 -23.79 10.21 13.34
C ALA A 288 -23.66 9.95 14.85
N PRO A 289 -22.45 9.67 15.40
CA PRO A 289 -22.24 9.56 16.85
C PRO A 289 -22.75 10.77 17.63
N ALA A 290 -22.52 11.99 17.13
CA ALA A 290 -22.97 13.21 17.81
C ALA A 290 -24.50 13.24 17.94
N CYS A 291 -25.22 12.87 16.88
CA CYS A 291 -26.68 12.82 16.91
C CYS A 291 -27.24 11.73 17.84
N PHE A 292 -26.57 10.56 17.94
CA PHE A 292 -27.06 9.43 18.72
C PHE A 292 -26.65 9.45 20.20
N ALA A 293 -25.54 10.10 20.55
CA ALA A 293 -25.02 10.12 21.92
C ALA A 293 -25.68 11.18 22.84
N GLU A 294 -26.73 11.89 22.39
CA GLU A 294 -27.32 13.06 23.09
C GLU A 294 -26.24 14.08 23.54
N SER A 295 -25.13 14.14 22.81
CA SER A 295 -24.01 15.02 23.14
C SER A 295 -24.43 16.48 22.97
N ALA A 296 -23.92 17.36 23.83
CA ALA A 296 -24.10 18.81 23.68
C ALA A 296 -23.59 19.33 22.31
N ILE A 297 -22.77 18.54 21.63
CA ILE A 297 -22.23 18.85 20.31
C ILE A 297 -23.22 18.50 19.17
N ALA A 298 -24.27 17.71 19.44
CA ALA A 298 -25.26 17.28 18.46
C ALA A 298 -25.98 18.43 17.74
N LEU A 299 -26.36 19.48 18.49
CA LEU A 299 -26.99 20.68 17.93
C LEU A 299 -26.07 21.43 16.94
N PRO A 300 -24.83 21.81 17.32
CA PRO A 300 -23.81 22.33 16.40
C PRO A 300 -23.72 21.54 15.09
N PHE A 301 -23.66 20.21 15.17
CA PHE A 301 -23.53 19.33 14.01
C PHE A 301 -24.76 19.37 13.11
N SER A 302 -25.97 19.31 13.69
CA SER A 302 -27.23 19.33 12.94
C SER A 302 -27.46 20.63 12.16
N THR A 303 -26.83 21.75 12.53
CA THR A 303 -26.96 23.02 11.81
C THR A 303 -25.79 23.30 10.88
N GLN A 304 -24.56 22.92 11.25
CA GLN A 304 -23.37 23.14 10.43
C GLN A 304 -23.31 22.15 9.25
N CYS A 305 -23.65 20.87 9.48
CA CYS A 305 -23.59 19.86 8.42
C CYS A 305 -24.55 20.15 7.27
N TRP A 306 -25.70 20.80 7.50
CA TRP A 306 -26.61 21.17 6.39
C TRP A 306 -26.01 22.23 5.47
N ILE A 307 -25.29 23.20 6.02
CA ILE A 307 -24.61 24.26 5.26
C ILE A 307 -23.44 23.67 4.46
N TYR A 308 -22.69 22.72 5.05
CA TYR A 308 -21.57 22.06 4.37
C TYR A 308 -21.99 20.96 3.39
N LEU A 309 -23.03 20.17 3.68
CA LEU A 309 -23.57 19.14 2.78
C LEU A 309 -24.28 19.76 1.57
N ALA A 310 -24.89 20.94 1.70
CA ALA A 310 -25.41 21.70 0.56
C ALA A 310 -24.32 22.14 -0.42
N SER A 311 -23.06 22.24 0.02
CA SER A 311 -21.90 22.50 -0.86
C SER A 311 -21.33 21.22 -1.51
N MET A 312 -21.78 20.02 -1.09
CA MET A 312 -21.30 18.71 -1.57
C MET A 312 -22.12 18.11 -2.73
N GLU A 313 -22.97 18.87 -3.42
CA GLU A 313 -23.78 18.39 -4.57
C GLU A 313 -22.96 17.88 -5.78
N ILE A 314 -21.64 17.70 -5.66
CA ILE A 314 -20.77 17.21 -6.72
C ILE A 314 -20.33 15.73 -6.53
N LEU A 315 -20.52 15.06 -5.38
CA LEU A 315 -19.90 13.72 -5.20
C LEU A 315 -20.74 12.53 -4.73
N PHE A 316 -22.02 12.68 -4.36
CA PHE A 316 -22.86 11.50 -4.13
C PHE A 316 -24.23 11.65 -4.79
N SER A 317 -24.50 10.77 -5.75
CA SER A 317 -25.76 10.64 -6.45
C SER A 317 -26.92 10.41 -5.49
N ALA A 318 -28.10 10.90 -5.89
CA ALA A 318 -29.31 11.15 -5.12
C ALA A 318 -30.04 9.95 -4.47
N HIS A 319 -29.34 8.89 -4.04
CA HIS A 319 -29.97 7.67 -3.50
C HIS A 319 -29.83 7.46 -1.98
N MET A 320 -29.12 8.32 -1.25
CA MET A 320 -29.09 8.29 0.23
C MET A 320 -29.91 9.38 0.94
N LEU A 321 -30.56 10.28 0.19
CA LEU A 321 -31.35 11.39 0.76
C LEU A 321 -32.81 11.03 1.12
N MET A 322 -33.28 9.81 0.86
CA MET A 322 -34.70 9.48 1.05
C MET A 322 -35.20 9.27 2.49
N PRO A 323 -34.40 9.02 3.55
CA PRO A 323 -34.97 9.01 4.90
C PRO A 323 -35.28 10.41 5.47
N PHE A 324 -34.77 11.49 4.85
CA PHE A 324 -34.71 12.81 5.49
C PHE A 324 -35.81 13.81 5.11
N MET A 325 -36.83 13.40 4.33
CA MET A 325 -38.01 14.26 4.07
C MET A 325 -39.19 14.05 5.02
N ALA A 326 -39.13 13.13 5.99
CA ALA A 326 -40.32 12.73 6.76
C ALA A 326 -40.44 13.29 8.18
N ILE A 327 -39.45 14.02 8.71
CA ILE A 327 -39.52 14.53 10.08
C ILE A 327 -39.23 16.03 10.05
N LEU A 328 -40.27 16.83 9.78
CA LEU A 328 -40.48 18.20 10.25
C LEU A 328 -41.71 18.78 9.51
N LEU A 329 -42.90 18.30 9.90
CA LEU A 329 -44.13 19.09 9.80
C LEU A 329 -44.59 19.41 11.22
N PRO A 330 -44.43 20.65 11.71
CA PRO A 330 -45.27 21.13 12.79
C PRO A 330 -46.59 21.60 12.16
N GLY A 331 -47.68 20.94 12.55
CA GLY A 331 -49.03 21.38 12.24
C GLY A 331 -49.32 22.76 12.82
N ASN A 332 -50.01 23.57 12.03
CA ASN A 332 -50.75 24.72 12.52
C ASN A 332 -52.00 24.22 13.27
N TYR A 333 -52.07 24.50 14.57
CA TYR A 333 -53.24 25.11 15.23
C TYR A 333 -52.78 25.90 16.46
#